data_AF-A0A832P6C7-F1
#
_entry.id   AF-A0A832P6C7-F1
#
_cell.length_a   1.000
_cell.length_b   1.000
_cell.length_c   1.000
_cell.angle_alpha   90.00
_cell.angle_beta   90.00
_cell.angle_gamma   90.00
#
_symmetry.space_group_name_H-M   'P 1'
#
loop_
_entity.id
_entity.type
_entity.pdbx_description
1 polymer ?
#
loop_
_entity_poly.entity_id
_entity_poly.type
_entity_poly.pdbx_seq_one_letter_code
_entity_poly.pdbx_strand_id
1 'polypeptide(L)' 'MANRPTLLVCEECKKQGKLTPTEVHHIKPMSEGGTHDWDNLMSLCKSCHSRITSVSGGRWR' A
#
# COMPACT_ATOMS: atom_id res chain seq x y z
N MET A 1 19.68 -3.52 5.25
CA MET A 1 19.47 -2.07 5.03
C MET A 1 17.96 -1.81 4.93
N ALA A 2 17.21 -1.94 6.02
CA ALA A 2 15.77 -1.67 6.01
C ALA A 2 15.54 -0.20 6.37
N ASN A 3 15.75 0.67 5.38
CA ASN A 3 15.53 2.10 5.47
C ASN A 3 14.12 2.37 4.92
N ARG A 4 13.09 2.38 5.79
CA ARG A 4 11.73 2.61 5.31
C ARG A 4 10.93 3.61 6.13
N PRO A 5 11.08 4.88 5.79
CA PRO A 5 9.95 5.80 5.94
C PRO A 5 9.87 6.83 4.81
N THR A 6 8.75 6.81 4.09
CA THR A 6 7.99 8.02 3.77
C THR A 6 6.52 7.65 3.74
N LEU A 7 5.95 7.37 4.93
CA LEU A 7 4.53 7.05 5.14
C LEU A 7 3.56 8.20 4.82
N LEU A 8 4.06 9.28 4.21
CA LEU A 8 3.35 10.54 3.99
C LEU A 8 2.89 10.70 2.53
N VAL A 9 3.27 9.78 1.64
CA VAL A 9 3.05 9.93 0.20
C VAL A 9 2.64 8.61 -0.43
N CYS A 10 1.66 8.66 -1.34
CA CYS A 10 1.19 7.48 -2.06
C CYS A 10 2.27 7.08 -3.06
N GLU A 11 2.80 5.86 -2.94
CA GLU A 11 3.89 5.38 -3.81
C GLU A 11 3.46 5.39 -5.29
N GLU A 12 2.18 5.16 -5.58
CA GLU A 12 1.66 5.22 -6.94
C GLU A 12 1.48 6.67 -7.44
N CYS A 13 1.04 7.58 -6.58
CA CYS A 13 0.96 9.01 -6.93
C CYS A 13 2.34 9.65 -7.07
N LYS A 14 3.33 9.19 -6.28
CA LYS A 14 4.72 9.64 -6.34
C LYS A 14 5.36 9.32 -7.69
N LYS A 15 5.08 8.15 -8.27
CA LYS A 15 5.47 7.81 -9.65
C LYS A 15 4.92 8.81 -10.68
N GLN A 16 3.81 9.48 -10.36
CA GLN A 16 3.17 10.50 -11.18
C GLN A 16 3.51 11.94 -10.74
N GLY A 17 4.48 12.12 -9.83
CA GLY A 17 4.89 13.43 -9.32
C GLY A 17 3.90 14.09 -8.34
N LYS A 18 2.96 13.34 -7.77
CA LYS A 18 1.93 13.86 -6.84
C LYS A 18 2.19 13.40 -5.41
N LEU A 19 1.99 14.30 -4.45
CA LEU A 19 2.05 14.01 -3.01
C LEU A 19 0.64 14.00 -2.45
N THR A 20 0.19 12.86 -1.93
CA THR A 20 -1.17 12.69 -1.38
C THR A 20 -1.12 11.95 -0.05
N PRO A 21 -1.97 12.29 0.94
CA PRO A 21 -2.06 11.57 2.20
C PRO A 21 -2.34 10.07 2.00
N THR A 22 -1.77 9.24 2.87
CA THR A 22 -1.77 7.78 2.71
C THR A 22 -2.15 6.99 3.93
N GLU A 23 -2.68 5.80 3.66
CA GLU A 23 -2.87 4.70 4.58
C GLU A 23 -1.83 3.61 4.28
N VAL A 24 -1.58 2.72 5.25
CA VAL A 24 -0.67 1.57 5.08
C VAL A 24 -1.46 0.40 4.51
N HIS A 25 -0.95 -0.17 3.42
CA HIS A 25 -1.49 -1.35 2.76
C HIS A 25 -0.51 -2.51 2.85
N HIS A 26 -1.00 -3.70 3.15
CA HIS A 26 -0.23 -4.94 3.02
C HIS A 26 -0.28 -5.43 1.58
N ILE A 27 0.88 -5.56 0.93
CA ILE A 27 1.02 -6.07 -0.44
C ILE A 27 0.47 -7.49 -0.52
N LYS A 28 0.91 -8.36 0.39
CA LYS A 28 0.30 -9.66 0.65
C LYS A 28 -0.69 -9.53 1.81
N PRO A 29 -1.97 -9.92 1.65
CA PRO A 29 -2.94 -9.85 2.73
C PRO A 29 -2.51 -10.65 3.96
N MET A 30 -2.86 -10.16 5.16
CA MET A 30 -2.59 -10.90 6.41
C MET A 30 -3.27 -12.27 6.43
N SER A 31 -4.48 -12.39 5.86
CA SER A 31 -5.21 -13.66 5.73
C SER A 31 -4.48 -14.71 4.89
N GLU A 32 -3.53 -14.29 4.05
CA GLU A 32 -2.71 -15.16 3.21
C GLU A 32 -1.28 -15.32 3.78
N GLY A 33 -1.03 -14.83 4.99
CA GLY A 33 0.26 -14.88 5.65
C GLY A 33 1.20 -13.74 5.26
N GLY A 34 0.69 -12.56 4.93
CA GLY A 34 1.48 -11.33 4.87
C GLY A 34 1.88 -10.83 6.26
N THR A 35 3.09 -10.28 6.39
CA THR A 35 3.66 -9.78 7.65
C THR A 35 3.58 -8.25 7.74
N HIS A 36 3.91 -7.68 8.90
CA HIS A 36 4.09 -6.23 9.07
C HIS A 36 5.50 -5.75 8.68
N ASP A 37 6.27 -6.61 8.00
CA ASP A 37 7.62 -6.28 7.61
C ASP A 37 7.61 -5.17 6.56
N TRP A 38 8.65 -4.35 6.62
CA TRP A 38 8.82 -3.22 5.72
C TRP A 38 9.00 -3.64 4.26
N ASP A 39 9.10 -4.90 3.88
CA ASP A 39 9.03 -5.31 2.47
C ASP A 39 7.59 -5.59 2.02
N ASN A 40 6.69 -5.91 2.95
CA ASN A 40 5.29 -6.24 2.69
C ASN A 40 4.32 -5.07 2.84
N LEU A 41 4.75 -3.91 3.35
CA LEU A 41 3.88 -2.72 3.47
C LEU A 41 3.94 -1.83 2.22
N MET A 42 2.99 -0.95 2.01
CA MET A 42 3.09 0.17 1.05
C MET A 42 2.15 1.31 1.44
N SER A 43 2.53 2.55 1.18
CA SER A 43 1.68 3.72 1.46
C SER A 43 0.83 4.08 0.26
N LEU A 44 -0.49 4.08 0.42
CA LEU A 44 -1.46 4.34 -0.65
C LEU A 44 -2.53 5.33 -0.21
N CYS A 45 -2.94 6.24 -1.10
CA CYS A 45 -4.13 7.05 -0.88
C CYS A 45 -5.40 6.20 -1.07
N LYS A 46 -6.55 6.65 -0.55
CA LYS A 46 -7.81 5.89 -0.59
C LYS A 46 -8.22 5.40 -1.98
N SER A 47 -7.99 6.21 -3.03
CA SER A 47 -8.33 5.83 -4.41
C SER A 47 -7.42 4.74 -4.96
N CYS A 48 -6.10 4.85 -4.77
CA CYS A 48 -5.15 3.81 -5.15
C CYS A 48 -5.36 2.53 -4.34
N HIS A 49 -5.63 2.65 -3.04
CA HIS A 49 -5.93 1.53 -2.16
C HIS A 49 -7.17 0.77 -2.65
N SER A 50 -8.27 1.49 -2.92
CA SER A 50 -9.50 0.88 -3.43
C SER A 50 -9.30 0.17 -4.78
N ARG A 51 -8.49 0.76 -5.68
CA ARG A 51 -8.16 0.16 -6.98
C ARG A 51 -7.36 -1.13 -6.81
N ILE A 52 -6.29 -1.11 -6.02
CA ILE A 52 -5.41 -2.27 -5.82
C ILE A 52 -6.19 -3.41 -5.14
N THR A 53 -6.92 -3.14 -4.07
CA THR A 53 -7.71 -4.15 -3.35
C THR A 53 -8.80 -4.77 -4.23
N SER A 54 -9.38 -4.01 -5.16
CA SER A 54 -10.36 -4.54 -6.13
C SER A 54 -9.72 -5.46 -7.16
N VAL A 55 -8.47 -5.17 -7.58
CA VAL A 55 -7.71 -6.00 -8.54
C VAL A 55 -7.12 -7.24 -7.87
N SER A 56 -6.62 -7.13 -6.63
CA SER A 56 -6.06 -8.24 -5.88
C SER A 56 -7.10 -9.18 -5.26
N GLY A 57 -8.40 -8.90 -5.45
CA GLY A 57 -9.49 -9.76 -5.01
C GLY A 57 -9.79 -9.70 -3.51
N GLY A 58 -9.17 -8.78 -2.77
CA GLY A 58 -9.34 -8.66 -1.31
C GLY A 58 -10.65 -7.99 -0.86
N ARG A 59 -11.42 -7.39 -1.77
CA ARG A 59 -12.66 -6.67 -1.42
C ARG A 59 -13.89 -7.60 -1.25
N TRP A 60 -13.84 -8.81 -1.79
CA TRP A 60 -15.03 -9.70 -1.93
C TRP A 60 -14.75 -11.17 -1.59
N ARG A 61 -13.78 -11.44 -0.70
CA ARG A 61 -13.60 -12.78 -0.10
C ARG A 61 -14.13 -12.82 1.31
#